data_AF-A0A348N703-F1
#
_entry.id   AF-A0A348N703-F1
#
_cell.length_a   1.000
_cell.length_b   1.000
_cell.length_c   1.000
_cell.angle_alpha   90.00
_cell.angle_beta   90.00
_cell.angle_gamma   90.00
#
_symmetry.space_group_name_H-M   'P 1'
#
loop_
_entity.id
_entity.type
_entity.pdbx_description
1 polymer ?
#
loop_
_entity_poly.entity_id
_entity_poly.type
_entity_poly.pdbx_seq_one_letter_code
_entity_poly.pdbx_strand_id
1 'polypeptide(L)'
;MEAVGLLGLLGICGLEDIKIKRIRLVVVNAFAILGVILHILYQRISWIDMICGALLGVILLIIGYFTKEKIGYGDGLIFVATGIYLGFWNNLILLWLSTTLAGIYGLILMIFKKKKKDNEIPLVPFILGVYVVSLIFNGGML
;
A
#
# COMPACT_ATOMS: atom_id res chain seq x y z
N MET A 1 9.87 4.52 15.25
CA MET A 1 9.09 5.75 14.96
C MET A 1 8.57 5.79 13.52
N GLU A 2 9.30 5.26 12.53
CA GLU A 2 8.80 5.10 11.14
C GLU A 2 7.53 4.24 11.04
N ALA A 3 7.45 3.18 11.85
CA ALA A 3 6.26 2.32 11.90
C ALA A 3 5.00 3.03 12.41
N VAL A 4 5.18 4.05 13.27
CA VAL A 4 4.07 4.88 13.78
C VAL A 4 3.61 5.86 12.70
N GLY A 5 4.54 6.38 11.89
CA GLY A 5 4.23 7.22 10.73
C GLY A 5 3.48 6.46 9.63
N LEU A 6 3.90 5.23 9.33
CA LEU A 6 3.19 4.33 8.41
C LEU A 6 1.83 3.87 8.98
N LEU A 7 1.74 3.53 10.27
CA LEU A 7 0.45 3.22 10.92
C LEU A 7 -0.51 4.42 10.84
N GLY A 8 0.01 5.64 11.04
CA GLY A 8 -0.76 6.88 10.87
C GLY A 8 -1.22 7.08 9.42
N LEU A 9 -0.32 6.92 8.45
CA LEU A 9 -0.64 6.96 7.01
C LEU A 9 -1.74 5.96 6.66
N LEU A 10 -1.48 4.68 6.90
CA LEU A 10 -2.36 3.60 6.49
C LEU A 10 -3.67 3.65 7.28
N GLY A 11 -3.65 4.05 8.55
CA GLY A 11 -4.85 4.29 9.36
C GLY A 11 -5.73 5.40 8.78
N ILE A 12 -5.14 6.56 8.44
CA ILE A 12 -5.88 7.68 7.85
C ILE A 12 -6.36 7.33 6.44
N CYS A 13 -5.49 6.76 5.60
CA CYS A 13 -5.84 6.32 4.26
C CYS A 13 -6.90 5.23 4.26
N GLY A 14 -6.82 4.22 5.15
CA GLY A 14 -7.80 3.14 5.26
C GLY A 14 -9.16 3.61 5.78
N LEU A 15 -9.17 4.59 6.70
CA LEU A 15 -10.40 5.24 7.14
C LEU A 15 -11.01 6.15 6.07
N GLU A 16 -10.18 6.84 5.28
CA GLU A 16 -10.65 7.61 4.11
C GLU A 16 -11.16 6.71 2.98
N ASP A 17 -10.52 5.56 2.73
CA ASP A 17 -10.88 4.63 1.66
C ASP A 17 -12.24 3.94 1.89
N ILE A 18 -12.63 3.76 3.17
CA ILE A 18 -13.98 3.29 3.54
C ILE A 18 -15.07 4.34 3.29
N LYS A 19 -14.75 5.64 3.30
CA LYS A 19 -15.75 6.71 3.19
C LYS A 19 -15.78 7.40 1.82
N ILE A 20 -14.66 7.47 1.10
CA ILE A 20 -14.51 8.31 -0.08
C ILE A 20 -13.64 7.56 -1.09
N LYS A 21 -14.26 6.95 -2.11
CA LYS A 21 -13.65 6.28 -3.28
C LYS A 21 -12.78 7.21 -4.17
N ARG A 22 -12.02 8.13 -3.59
CA ARG A 22 -11.03 8.98 -4.27
C ARG A 22 -9.83 9.07 -3.37
N ILE A 23 -8.85 8.22 -3.63
CA ILE A 23 -7.51 8.34 -3.07
C ILE A 23 -7.00 9.71 -3.52
N ARG A 24 -6.99 10.68 -2.60
CA ARG A 24 -6.51 12.03 -2.86
C ARG A 24 -5.01 11.90 -3.07
N LEU A 25 -4.58 11.97 -4.34
CA LEU A 25 -3.17 12.10 -4.76
C LEU A 25 -2.35 13.01 -3.82
N VAL A 26 -2.98 14.08 -3.31
CA VAL A 26 -2.40 15.02 -2.35
C VAL A 26 -1.93 14.37 -1.05
N VAL A 27 -2.71 13.44 -0.47
CA VAL A 27 -2.37 12.79 0.81
C VAL A 27 -1.18 11.85 0.61
N VAL A 28 -1.21 11.02 -0.44
CA VAL A 28 -0.10 10.10 -0.70
C VAL A 28 1.20 10.85 -1.03
N ASN A 29 1.12 11.94 -1.79
CA ASN A 29 2.29 12.75 -2.11
C ASN A 29 2.85 13.45 -0.88
N ALA A 30 2.00 13.95 0.03
CA ALA A 30 2.43 14.52 1.30
C ALA A 30 3.17 13.50 2.19
N PHE A 31 2.71 12.25 2.20
CA PHE A 31 3.37 11.19 2.95
C PHE A 31 4.63 10.66 2.28
N ALA A 32 4.71 10.64 0.95
CA ALA A 32 5.96 10.34 0.25
C ALA A 32 7.05 11.37 0.63
N ILE A 33 6.70 12.65 0.69
CA ILE A 33 7.60 13.73 1.13
C ILE A 33 8.01 13.53 2.60
N LEU A 34 7.06 13.24 3.49
CA LEU A 34 7.37 12.92 4.89
C LEU A 34 8.28 11.69 5.03
N GLY A 35 8.11 10.67 4.18
CA GLY A 35 8.94 9.48 4.17
C GLY A 35 10.39 9.78 3.80
N VAL A 36 10.60 10.62 2.78
CA VAL A 36 11.94 11.10 2.41
C VAL A 36 12.57 11.92 3.53
N ILE A 37 11.82 12.80 4.20
CA ILE A 37 12.31 13.60 5.32
C ILE A 37 12.73 12.70 6.50
N LEU A 38 11.90 11.72 6.86
CA LEU A 38 12.22 10.75 7.91
C LEU A 38 13.44 9.90 7.55
N HIS A 39 13.55 9.50 6.29
CA HIS A 39 14.69 8.74 5.78
C HIS A 39 16.01 9.52 5.91
N ILE A 40 15.99 10.82 5.57
CA ILE A 40 17.16 11.70 5.74
C ILE A 40 17.57 11.83 7.21
N LEU A 41 16.61 11.84 8.14
CA LEU A 41 16.86 11.99 9.57
C LEU A 41 17.39 10.70 10.24
N TYR A 42 17.04 9.52 9.72
CA TYR A 42 17.35 8.23 10.37
C TYR A 42 18.29 7.30 9.59
N GLN A 43 18.53 7.54 8.28
CA GLN A 43 19.44 6.79 7.39
C GLN A 43 19.38 5.25 7.55
N ARG A 44 18.17 4.68 7.68
CA ARG A 44 18.01 3.27 8.05
C ARG A 44 18.10 2.28 6.87
N ILE A 45 17.90 2.76 5.64
CA ILE A 45 17.84 1.94 4.42
C ILE A 45 18.79 2.54 3.38
N SER A 46 19.31 1.72 2.46
CA SER A 46 20.11 2.24 1.36
C SER A 46 19.26 3.11 0.45
N TRP A 47 19.83 4.21 -0.05
CA TRP A 47 19.21 5.07 -1.07
C TRP A 47 18.73 4.26 -2.29
N ILE A 48 19.46 3.20 -2.63
CA ILE A 48 19.15 2.28 -3.72
C ILE A 48 17.87 1.49 -3.43
N ASP A 49 17.71 0.96 -2.22
CA ASP A 49 16.52 0.19 -1.84
C ASP A 49 15.27 1.07 -1.75
N MET A 50 15.42 2.32 -1.31
CA MET A 50 14.35 3.31 -1.29
C MET A 50 13.88 3.64 -2.71
N ILE A 51 14.83 3.93 -3.62
CA ILE A 51 14.51 4.24 -5.02
C ILE A 51 13.88 3.03 -5.71
N CYS A 52 14.44 1.83 -5.55
CA CYS A 52 13.87 0.60 -6.09
C CYS A 52 12.47 0.32 -5.52
N GLY A 53 12.27 0.53 -4.22
CA GLY A 53 10.96 0.36 -3.57
C GLY A 53 9.90 1.32 -4.12
N ALA A 54 10.27 2.59 -4.32
CA ALA A 54 9.39 3.57 -4.96
C ALA A 54 9.12 3.22 -6.43
N LEU A 55 10.15 2.79 -7.17
CA LEU A 55 10.05 2.39 -8.57
C LEU A 55 9.08 1.22 -8.75
N LEU A 56 9.07 0.25 -7.83
CA LEU A 56 8.11 -0.85 -7.82
C LEU A 56 6.66 -0.32 -7.86
N GLY A 57 6.33 0.63 -6.99
CA GLY A 57 5.02 1.28 -6.95
C GLY A 57 4.69 2.06 -8.23
N VAL A 58 5.69 2.75 -8.82
CA VAL A 58 5.52 3.47 -10.09
C VAL A 58 5.23 2.50 -11.24
N ILE A 59 5.90 1.35 -11.28
CA ILE A 59 5.65 0.31 -12.29
C ILE A 59 4.20 -0.20 -12.15
N LEU A 60 3.71 -0.43 -10.93
CA LEU A 60 2.31 -0.79 -10.69
C LEU A 60 1.33 0.28 -11.16
N LEU A 61 1.65 1.57 -10.98
CA LEU A 61 0.83 2.66 -11.50
C LEU A 61 0.75 2.64 -13.02
N ILE A 62 1.86 2.42 -13.70
CA ILE A 62 1.90 2.31 -15.16
C ILE A 62 1.05 1.12 -15.62
N ILE A 63 1.16 -0.04 -14.95
CA ILE A 63 0.33 -1.22 -15.24
C ILE A 63 -1.16 -0.90 -15.00
N GLY A 64 -1.50 -0.22 -13.90
CA GLY A 64 -2.87 0.19 -13.59
C GLY A 64 -3.45 1.14 -14.63
N TYR A 65 -2.65 2.07 -15.13
CA TYR A 65 -3.01 2.98 -16.22
C TYR A 65 -3.37 2.20 -17.51
N PHE A 66 -2.53 1.25 -17.91
CA PHE A 66 -2.80 0.40 -19.09
C PHE A 66 -4.01 -0.51 -18.91
N THR A 67 -4.32 -0.93 -17.68
CA THR A 67 -5.45 -1.83 -17.39
C THR A 67 -6.79 -1.09 -17.25
N LYS A 68 -6.87 0.20 -17.60
CA LYS A 68 -8.08 1.04 -17.52
C LYS A 68 -8.75 0.96 -16.14
N GLU A 69 -7.98 1.21 -15.09
CA GLU A 69 -8.44 1.30 -13.69
C GLU A 69 -8.99 0.00 -13.07
N LYS A 70 -8.86 -1.17 -13.73
CA LYS A 70 -9.18 -2.46 -13.07
C LYS A 70 -8.28 -2.74 -11.85
N ILE A 71 -7.06 -2.20 -11.87
CA ILE A 71 -6.14 -2.17 -10.74
C ILE A 71 -6.21 -0.74 -10.21
N GLY A 72 -6.61 -0.57 -8.96
CA GLY A 72 -6.90 0.73 -8.37
C GLY A 72 -5.70 1.66 -8.48
N TYR A 73 -5.87 2.80 -9.16
CA TYR A 73 -4.79 3.76 -9.37
C TYR A 73 -4.19 4.25 -8.04
N GLY A 74 -5.00 4.31 -6.99
CA GLY A 74 -4.48 4.66 -5.67
C GLY A 74 -3.76 3.53 -4.94
N ASP A 75 -3.96 2.26 -5.30
CA ASP A 75 -3.21 1.14 -4.72
C ASP A 75 -1.71 1.25 -5.11
N GLY A 76 -1.43 1.56 -6.38
CA GLY A 76 -0.07 1.78 -6.86
C GLY A 76 0.63 2.96 -6.17
N LEU A 77 -0.09 4.04 -5.88
CA LEU A 77 0.43 5.19 -5.13
C LEU A 77 0.78 4.81 -3.69
N ILE A 78 -0.04 3.99 -3.03
CA ILE A 78 0.26 3.47 -1.70
C ILE A 78 1.55 2.64 -1.73
N PHE A 79 1.74 1.81 -2.76
CA PHE A 79 2.99 1.06 -2.93
C PHE A 79 4.21 1.94 -3.20
N VAL A 80 4.06 3.11 -3.84
CA VAL A 80 5.15 4.09 -3.94
C VAL A 80 5.53 4.60 -2.56
N ALA A 81 4.54 5.03 -1.77
CA ALA A 81 4.78 5.54 -0.42
C ALA A 81 5.39 4.46 0.48
N THR A 82 4.77 3.28 0.58
CA THR A 82 5.30 2.18 1.39
C THR A 82 6.67 1.73 0.91
N GLY A 83 6.97 1.80 -0.39
CA GLY A 83 8.30 1.53 -0.95
C GLY A 83 9.39 2.48 -0.45
N ILE A 84 9.07 3.77 -0.24
CA ILE A 84 9.99 4.75 0.34
C ILE A 84 10.31 4.40 1.81
N TYR A 85 9.32 3.91 2.56
CA TYR A 85 9.47 3.60 3.99
C TYR A 85 10.03 2.21 4.28
N LEU A 86 9.68 1.19 3.49
CA LEU A 86 10.01 -0.21 3.74
C LEU A 86 11.20 -0.71 2.90
N GLY A 87 11.49 -0.04 1.78
CA GLY A 87 12.46 -0.49 0.79
C GLY A 87 11.89 -1.57 -0.15
N PHE A 88 12.67 -1.93 -1.17
CA PHE A 88 12.22 -2.81 -2.27
C PHE A 88 11.68 -4.18 -1.82
N TRP A 89 12.47 -4.95 -1.08
CA TRP A 89 12.11 -6.33 -0.70
C TRP A 89 10.85 -6.40 0.16
N ASN A 90 10.79 -5.56 1.19
CA ASN A 90 9.65 -5.50 2.10
C ASN A 90 8.39 -5.01 1.38
N ASN A 91 8.53 -4.04 0.49
CA ASN A 91 7.40 -3.55 -0.31
C ASN A 91 6.88 -4.62 -1.29
N LEU A 92 7.78 -5.43 -1.86
CA LEU A 92 7.43 -6.55 -2.72
C LEU A 92 6.68 -7.65 -1.94
N ILE A 93 7.12 -7.97 -0.73
CA ILE A 93 6.45 -8.92 0.17
C ILE A 93 5.07 -8.40 0.56
N LEU A 94 4.98 -7.11 0.96
CA LEU A 94 3.72 -6.45 1.29
C LEU A 94 2.72 -6.54 0.13
N LEU A 95 3.20 -6.32 -1.10
CA LEU A 95 2.40 -6.42 -2.31
C LEU A 95 1.89 -7.83 -2.54
N TRP A 96 2.77 -8.82 -2.45
CA TRP A 96 2.40 -10.22 -2.63
C TRP A 96 1.36 -10.68 -1.62
N LEU A 97 1.57 -10.39 -0.32
CA LEU A 97 0.62 -10.79 0.73
C LEU A 97 -0.73 -10.09 0.60
N SER A 98 -0.74 -8.78 0.42
CA SER A 98 -1.98 -7.99 0.32
C SER A 98 -2.80 -8.40 -0.91
N THR A 99 -2.16 -8.60 -2.05
CA THR A 99 -2.82 -9.07 -3.28
C THR A 99 -3.36 -10.49 -3.13
N THR A 100 -2.61 -11.38 -2.49
CA THR A 100 -3.06 -12.77 -2.23
C THR A 100 -4.29 -12.77 -1.31
N LEU A 101 -4.26 -12.00 -0.22
CA LEU A 101 -5.40 -11.86 0.70
C LEU A 101 -6.63 -11.27 0.01
N ALA A 102 -6.45 -10.20 -0.78
CA ALA A 102 -7.52 -9.59 -1.55
C ALA A 102 -8.10 -10.57 -2.58
N GLY A 103 -7.26 -11.37 -3.24
CA GLY A 103 -7.65 -12.42 -4.17
C GLY A 103 -8.47 -13.53 -3.51
N ILE A 104 -8.02 -14.04 -2.36
CA ILE A 104 -8.74 -15.04 -1.57
C ILE A 104 -10.10 -14.47 -1.12
N TYR A 105 -10.13 -13.24 -0.61
CA TYR A 105 -11.37 -12.59 -0.19
C TYR A 105 -12.34 -12.40 -1.37
N GLY A 106 -11.84 -12.02 -2.54
CA GLY A 106 -12.61 -11.94 -3.78
C GLY A 106 -13.20 -13.29 -4.20
N LEU A 107 -12.40 -14.37 -4.14
CA LEU A 107 -12.86 -15.73 -4.42
C LEU A 107 -13.94 -16.19 -3.44
N ILE A 108 -13.76 -15.95 -2.14
CA ILE A 108 -14.77 -16.28 -1.12
C ILE A 108 -16.07 -15.52 -1.40
N LEU A 109 -16.01 -14.22 -1.70
CA LEU A 109 -17.21 -13.44 -2.03
C LEU A 109 -17.93 -13.96 -3.28
N MET A 110 -17.17 -14.42 -4.28
CA MET A 110 -17.69 -15.00 -5.51
C MET A 110 -18.41 -16.33 -5.24
N ILE A 111 -17.83 -17.20 -4.40
CA ILE A 111 -18.44 -18.48 -3.98
C ILE A 111 -19.73 -18.24 -3.20
N PHE A 112 -19.74 -17.27 -2.28
CA PHE A 112 -20.93 -16.91 -1.50
C PHE A 112 -21.98 -16.10 -2.28
N LYS A 113 -21.79 -15.85 -3.59
CA LYS A 113 -22.68 -15.09 -4.50
C LYS A 113 -23.16 -13.73 -3.95
N LYS A 114 -22.46 -13.16 -2.97
CA LYS A 114 -22.91 -11.96 -2.23
C LYS A 114 -22.57 -10.63 -2.91
N LYS A 115 -22.06 -10.60 -4.15
CA LYS A 115 -21.73 -9.34 -4.84
C LYS A 115 -22.47 -9.13 -6.17
N LYS A 116 -23.15 -7.98 -6.24
CA LYS A 116 -23.43 -7.25 -7.49
C LYS A 116 -22.10 -6.80 -8.10
N LYS A 117 -22.04 -6.88 -9.43
CA LYS A 117 -20.89 -6.82 -10.35
C LYS A 117 -19.98 -5.56 -10.29
N ASP A 118 -20.22 -4.62 -9.37
CA ASP A 118 -19.76 -3.21 -9.51
C ASP A 118 -19.06 -2.62 -8.28
N ASN A 119 -18.86 -3.42 -7.23
CA ASN A 119 -18.10 -2.97 -6.07
C ASN A 119 -16.64 -3.39 -6.24
N GLU A 120 -15.79 -2.46 -6.69
CA GLU A 120 -14.34 -2.54 -6.54
C GLU A 120 -14.02 -2.95 -5.09
N ILE A 121 -13.13 -3.93 -4.93
CA ILE A 121 -12.66 -4.34 -3.60
C ILE A 121 -11.51 -3.37 -3.26
N PRO A 122 -11.64 -2.54 -2.22
CA PRO A 122 -10.53 -1.67 -1.81
C PRO A 122 -9.37 -2.55 -1.32
N LEU A 123 -8.19 -2.43 -1.93
CA LEU A 123 -6.99 -3.18 -1.56
C LEU A 123 -6.38 -2.65 -0.25
N VAL A 124 -6.56 -1.35 0.01
CA VAL A 124 -6.02 -0.61 1.16
C VAL A 124 -6.24 -1.28 2.53
N PRO A 125 -7.45 -1.73 2.92
CA PRO A 125 -7.65 -2.41 4.19
C PRO A 125 -6.87 -3.73 4.29
N PHE A 126 -6.59 -4.42 3.18
CA PHE A 126 -5.75 -5.62 3.18
C PHE A 126 -4.28 -5.28 3.37
N ILE A 127 -3.79 -4.22 2.70
CA ILE A 127 -2.41 -3.72 2.91
C ILE A 127 -2.22 -3.34 4.38
N LEU A 128 -3.19 -2.64 4.97
CA LEU A 128 -3.19 -2.24 6.38
C LEU A 128 -3.16 -3.48 7.29
N GLY A 129 -4.00 -4.48 7.01
CA GLY A 129 -4.01 -5.73 7.75
C GLY A 129 -2.66 -6.44 7.73
N VAL A 130 -2.04 -6.59 6.56
CA VAL A 130 -0.70 -7.19 6.43
C VAL A 130 0.35 -6.38 7.20
N TYR A 131 0.29 -5.05 7.11
CA TYR A 131 1.22 -4.19 7.81
C TYR A 131 1.10 -4.30 9.34
N VAL A 132 -0.12 -4.33 9.88
CA VAL A 132 -0.38 -4.51 11.32
C VAL A 132 0.09 -5.89 11.79
N VAL A 133 -0.16 -6.94 11.01
CA VAL A 133 0.32 -8.29 11.33
C VAL A 133 1.85 -8.32 11.36
N SER A 134 2.52 -7.74 10.36
CA SER A 134 3.99 -7.61 10.37
C SER A 134 4.49 -6.81 11.58
N LEU A 135 3.76 -5.77 11.99
CA LEU A 135 4.12 -4.97 13.15
C LEU A 135 4.04 -5.77 14.46
N ILE A 136 3.04 -6.64 14.60
CA ILE A 136 2.87 -7.51 15.77
C ILE A 136 3.93 -8.63 15.79
N PHE A 137 4.22 -9.24 14.65
CA PHE A 137 5.12 -10.40 14.58
C PHE A 137 6.61 -10.02 14.55
N ASN A 138 6.99 -8.98 13.82
CA ASN A 138 8.38 -8.60 13.55
C ASN A 138 8.73 -7.19 14.03
N GLY A 139 7.84 -6.50 14.77
CA GLY A 139 8.11 -5.16 15.28
C GLY A 139 8.20 -4.07 14.20
N GLY A 140 7.66 -4.32 13.00
CA GLY A 140 7.57 -3.35 11.91
C GLY A 140 8.58 -3.52 10.77
N MET A 141 9.30 -4.65 10.73
CA MET A 141 10.02 -5.11 9.53
C MET A 141 9.29 -6.33 8.93
N LEU A 142 9.20 -6.40 7.60
CA LEU A 142 8.64 -7.56 6.90
C LEU A 142 9.70 -8.64 6.69
#